data_AF-A0A1I2I8L5-F1
#
_entry.id   AF-A0A1I2I8L5-F1
#
_cell.length_a   1.000
_cell.length_b   1.000
_cell.length_c   1.000
_cell.angle_alpha   90.00
_cell.angle_beta   90.00
_cell.angle_gamma   90.00
#
_symmetry.space_group_name_H-M   'P 1'
#
loop_
_entity.id
_entity.type
_entity.pdbx_description
1 polymer ?
#
loop_
_entity_poly.entity_id
_entity_poly.type
_entity_poly.pdbx_seq_one_letter_code
_entity_poly.pdbx_strand_id
1 'polypeptide(L)'
;MVMEPVPDYDDLIWLFEEEPTYPYAQDEKATGYEYGWRQLWPYTSVTFRTTRAGYEVTMDIEPGYEVVRLRLRAENGGSELLDLEIAGVRTVGVERGPGGRELLRVDFPDDAPAATLWLRMKPDVAVVWAYDAHPS
;
A
#
# COMPACT_ATOMS: atom_id res chain seq x y z
N MET A 1 -14.09 -9.28 -6.87
CA MET A 1 -15.09 -8.19 -6.87
C MET A 1 -14.43 -7.02 -6.17
N VAL A 2 -14.37 -5.83 -6.78
CA VAL A 2 -13.75 -4.66 -6.12
C VAL A 2 -14.70 -4.16 -5.06
N MET A 3 -14.23 -4.04 -3.82
CA MET A 3 -15.00 -3.45 -2.73
C MET A 3 -14.80 -1.94 -2.69
N GLU A 4 -15.88 -1.20 -2.43
CA GLU A 4 -15.81 0.24 -2.23
C GLU A 4 -15.48 0.58 -0.76
N PRO A 5 -14.74 1.68 -0.50
CA PRO A 5 -14.24 2.64 -1.48
C PRO A 5 -12.96 2.17 -2.20
N VAL A 6 -12.82 2.53 -3.47
CA VAL A 6 -11.57 2.33 -4.22
C VAL A 6 -10.52 3.32 -3.70
N PRO A 7 -9.34 2.85 -3.27
CA PRO A 7 -8.17 3.67 -2.96
C PRO A 7 -7.91 4.76 -3.99
N ASP A 8 -7.83 5.99 -3.52
CA ASP A 8 -7.48 7.13 -4.36
C ASP A 8 -6.00 7.08 -4.71
N TYR A 9 -5.76 6.95 -6.01
CA TYR A 9 -4.44 6.83 -6.60
C TYR A 9 -3.59 8.09 -6.38
N ASP A 10 -4.20 9.28 -6.44
CA ASP A 10 -3.49 10.54 -6.29
C ASP A 10 -3.07 10.76 -4.82
N ASP A 11 -3.90 10.33 -3.86
CA ASP A 11 -3.55 10.36 -2.44
C ASP A 11 -2.39 9.40 -2.13
N LEU A 12 -2.35 8.23 -2.76
CA LEU A 12 -1.23 7.29 -2.60
C LEU A 12 0.06 7.83 -3.21
N ILE A 13 0.01 8.43 -4.41
CA ILE A 13 1.17 9.14 -4.99
C ILE A 13 1.63 10.25 -4.04
N TRP A 14 0.70 11.01 -3.48
CA TRP A 14 1.03 12.08 -2.55
C TRP A 14 1.76 11.54 -1.30
N LEU A 15 1.31 10.41 -0.76
CA LEU A 15 1.91 9.82 0.44
C LEU A 15 3.31 9.23 0.17
N PHE A 16 3.48 8.55 -0.96
CA PHE A 16 4.74 7.92 -1.37
C PHE A 16 5.69 8.88 -2.10
N GLU A 17 5.24 10.07 -2.47
CA GLU A 17 6.04 11.09 -3.15
C GLU A 17 6.68 10.59 -4.47
N GLU A 18 6.19 9.48 -5.02
CA GLU A 18 6.68 8.80 -6.21
C GLU A 18 5.52 8.16 -6.98
N GLU A 19 5.67 8.10 -8.30
CA GLU A 19 4.74 7.41 -9.19
C GLU A 19 4.86 5.89 -9.02
N PRO A 20 3.76 5.14 -8.87
CA PRO A 20 3.86 3.71 -8.74
C PRO A 20 4.29 3.07 -10.05
N THR A 21 4.96 1.94 -9.92
CA THR A 21 5.44 1.15 -11.05
C THR A 21 4.47 0.02 -11.33
N TYR A 22 4.27 -0.27 -12.62
CA TYR A 22 3.52 -1.43 -13.08
C TYR A 22 4.51 -2.52 -13.52
N PRO A 23 4.48 -3.72 -12.92
CA PRO A 23 5.54 -4.72 -13.08
C PRO A 23 5.69 -5.23 -14.52
N TYR A 24 4.64 -5.19 -15.33
CA TYR A 24 4.66 -5.68 -16.72
C TYR A 24 4.89 -4.59 -17.77
N ALA A 25 5.18 -3.35 -17.36
CA ALA A 25 5.35 -2.22 -18.29
C ALA A 25 6.46 -2.46 -19.32
N GLN A 26 7.54 -3.16 -18.94
CA GLN A 26 8.65 -3.46 -19.86
C GLN A 26 8.28 -4.55 -20.87
N ASP A 27 7.58 -5.60 -20.44
CA ASP A 27 7.14 -6.70 -21.29
C ASP A 27 6.14 -6.19 -22.33
N GLU A 28 5.19 -5.35 -21.92
CA GLU A 28 4.22 -4.73 -22.82
C GLU A 28 4.89 -3.84 -23.86
N LYS A 29 5.83 -2.98 -23.44
CA LYS A 29 6.61 -2.15 -24.36
C LYS A 29 7.38 -2.99 -25.39
N ALA A 30 7.90 -4.15 -24.99
CA ALA A 30 8.58 -5.08 -25.89
C ALA A 30 7.62 -5.72 -26.92
N THR A 31 6.33 -5.84 -26.60
CA THR A 31 5.29 -6.32 -27.54
C THR A 31 4.69 -5.23 -28.44
N GLY A 32 5.09 -3.96 -28.24
CA GLY A 32 4.60 -2.82 -29.03
C GLY A 32 3.21 -2.30 -28.62
N TYR A 33 2.69 -2.74 -27.48
CA TYR A 33 1.44 -2.24 -26.91
C TYR A 33 1.75 -1.31 -25.73
N GLU A 34 1.18 -0.10 -25.74
CA GLU A 34 1.12 0.75 -24.55
C GLU A 34 -0.22 0.50 -23.84
N TYR A 35 -0.17 -0.28 -22.76
CA TYR A 35 -1.36 -0.56 -21.95
C TYR A 35 -1.58 0.59 -20.95
N GLY A 36 -2.76 1.19 -20.99
CA GLY A 36 -3.15 2.29 -20.10
C GLY A 36 -3.48 1.80 -18.69
N TRP A 37 -2.56 1.13 -17.99
CA TRP A 37 -2.82 0.45 -16.71
C TRP A 37 -3.43 1.36 -15.63
N ARG A 38 -3.15 2.67 -15.66
CA ARG A 38 -3.80 3.66 -14.79
C ARG A 38 -5.31 3.75 -15.00
N GLN A 39 -5.77 3.61 -16.25
CA GLN A 39 -7.21 3.63 -16.60
C GLN A 39 -7.92 2.35 -16.14
N LEU A 40 -7.14 1.31 -15.85
CA LEU A 40 -7.63 0.03 -15.37
C LEU A 40 -7.51 -0.11 -13.86
N TRP A 41 -7.07 0.94 -13.15
CA TRP A 41 -7.13 0.97 -11.70
C TRP A 41 -8.58 0.72 -11.24
N PRO A 42 -8.83 -0.22 -10.31
CA PRO A 42 -7.87 -0.92 -9.46
C PRO A 42 -7.59 -2.39 -9.85
N TYR A 43 -7.79 -2.76 -11.10
CA TYR A 43 -7.63 -4.12 -11.62
C TYR A 43 -6.21 -4.45 -12.08
N THR A 44 -5.23 -3.62 -11.74
CA THR A 44 -3.82 -3.78 -12.13
C THR A 44 -2.94 -3.85 -10.90
N SER A 45 -1.91 -4.71 -10.94
CA SER A 45 -0.92 -4.75 -9.88
C SER A 45 -0.04 -3.51 -9.95
N VAL A 46 0.17 -2.83 -8.83
CA VAL A 46 1.05 -1.66 -8.79
C VAL A 46 1.93 -1.69 -7.55
N THR A 47 3.14 -1.14 -7.68
CA THR A 47 4.07 -1.00 -6.55
C THR A 47 4.35 0.47 -6.30
N PHE A 48 3.98 0.94 -5.12
CA PHE A 48 4.39 2.24 -4.59
C PHE A 48 5.71 2.08 -3.82
N ARG A 49 6.59 3.07 -3.94
CA ARG A 49 7.87 3.11 -3.23
C ARG A 49 8.12 4.52 -2.70
N THR A 50 8.75 4.62 -1.54
CA THR A 50 9.36 5.85 -1.06
C THR A 50 10.59 5.53 -0.24
N THR A 51 11.47 6.52 -0.11
CA THR A 51 12.59 6.48 0.84
C THR A 51 12.31 7.46 1.97
N ARG A 52 12.39 7.02 3.23
CA ARG A 52 12.02 7.84 4.38
C ARG A 52 12.73 7.43 5.67
N ALA A 53 13.32 8.43 6.34
CA ALA A 53 13.96 8.27 7.64
C ALA A 53 15.02 7.13 7.70
N GLY A 54 15.73 6.85 6.59
CA GLY A 54 16.70 5.76 6.54
C GLY A 54 16.11 4.42 6.05
N TYR A 55 14.84 4.39 5.65
CA TYR A 55 14.13 3.19 5.22
C TYR A 55 13.58 3.32 3.80
N GLU A 56 13.76 2.28 3.00
CA GLU A 56 12.96 2.06 1.79
C GLU A 56 11.64 1.41 2.22
N VAL A 57 10.52 2.07 1.90
CA VAL A 57 9.17 1.58 2.16
C VAL A 57 8.52 1.27 0.82
N THR A 58 8.07 0.03 0.63
CA THR A 58 7.33 -0.36 -0.57
C THR A 58 5.98 -0.94 -0.20
N MET A 59 4.98 -0.64 -1.03
CA MET A 59 3.66 -1.25 -0.97
C MET A 59 3.31 -1.81 -2.35
N ASP A 60 3.17 -3.13 -2.42
CA ASP A 60 2.66 -3.83 -3.59
C ASP A 60 1.16 -4.06 -3.38
N ILE A 61 0.35 -3.70 -4.37
CA ILE A 61 -1.10 -3.91 -4.38
C ILE A 61 -1.43 -4.82 -5.54
N GLU A 62 -2.04 -5.96 -5.25
CA GLU A 62 -2.60 -6.86 -6.27
C GLU A 62 -3.97 -6.37 -6.79
N PRO A 63 -4.42 -6.82 -7.97
CA PRO A 63 -5.68 -6.41 -8.56
C PRO A 63 -6.86 -6.56 -7.60
N GLY A 64 -7.68 -5.52 -7.50
CA GLY A 64 -8.82 -5.52 -6.59
C GLY A 64 -8.46 -5.55 -5.10
N TYR A 65 -7.19 -5.28 -4.76
CA TYR A 65 -6.68 -5.28 -3.38
C TYR A 65 -6.77 -6.63 -2.68
N GLU A 66 -6.78 -7.73 -3.44
CA GLU A 66 -6.84 -9.08 -2.86
C GLU A 66 -5.67 -9.33 -1.90
N VAL A 67 -4.50 -8.79 -2.26
CA VAL A 67 -3.29 -8.78 -1.44
C VAL A 67 -2.67 -7.38 -1.44
N VAL A 68 -2.29 -6.91 -0.26
CA VAL A 68 -1.43 -5.75 -0.05
C VAL A 68 -0.18 -6.23 0.67
N ARG A 69 1.00 -6.02 0.08
CA ARG A 69 2.27 -6.39 0.69
C ARG A 69 3.06 -5.14 1.05
N LEU A 70 3.37 -4.98 2.33
CA LEU A 70 4.17 -3.89 2.86
C LEU A 70 5.57 -4.39 3.20
N ARG A 71 6.59 -3.76 2.65
CA ARG A 71 7.99 -4.08 2.96
C ARG A 71 8.74 -2.84 3.43
N LEU A 72 9.55 -3.02 4.47
CA LEU A 72 10.45 -2.00 4.98
C LEU A 72 11.86 -2.57 4.99
N ARG A 73 12.79 -1.88 4.34
CA ARG A 73 14.20 -2.23 4.28
C ARG A 73 15.04 -1.05 4.73
N ALA A 74 16.16 -1.29 5.42
CA ALA A 74 17.14 -0.23 5.61
C ALA A 74 17.67 0.26 4.25
N GLU A 75 17.86 1.57 4.10
CA GLU A 75 18.40 2.18 2.86
C GLU A 75 19.77 1.59 2.46
N ASN A 76 20.15 1.81 1.19
CA ASN A 76 21.45 1.40 0.62
C ASN A 76 21.70 -0.11 0.63
N GLY A 77 20.66 -0.91 0.39
CA GLY A 77 20.78 -2.38 0.33
C GLY A 77 20.94 -3.03 1.71
N GLY A 78 20.50 -2.34 2.77
CA GLY A 78 20.47 -2.89 4.12
C GLY A 78 19.48 -4.05 4.27
N SER A 79 19.42 -4.62 5.47
CA SER A 79 18.55 -5.74 5.79
C SER A 79 17.06 -5.39 5.67
N GLU A 80 16.26 -6.37 5.25
CA GLU A 80 14.82 -6.30 5.36
C GLU A 80 14.43 -6.35 6.84
N LEU A 81 13.58 -5.42 7.26
CA LEU A 81 13.14 -5.27 8.66
C LEU A 81 11.71 -5.74 8.84
N LEU A 82 10.89 -5.59 7.79
CA LEU A 82 9.52 -6.05 7.75
C LEU A 82 9.17 -6.48 6.33
N ASP A 83 8.47 -7.61 6.24
CA ASP A 83 7.76 -8.06 5.05
C ASP A 83 6.41 -8.61 5.51
N LEU A 84 5.35 -7.86 5.23
CA LEU A 84 4.01 -8.15 5.69
C LEU A 84 3.10 -8.30 4.48
N GLU A 85 2.64 -9.53 4.25
CA GLU A 85 1.60 -9.83 3.27
C GLU A 85 0.23 -9.83 3.96
N ILE A 86 -0.69 -9.02 3.44
CA ILE A 86 -2.02 -8.81 3.99
C ILE A 86 -3.03 -9.23 2.93
N ALA A 87 -3.71 -10.34 3.17
CA ALA A 87 -4.77 -10.83 2.30
C ALA A 87 -6.15 -10.35 2.78
N GLY A 88 -7.10 -10.26 1.84
CA GLY A 88 -8.49 -9.93 2.17
C GLY A 88 -8.67 -8.48 2.60
N VAL A 89 -7.96 -7.54 1.96
CA VAL A 89 -8.08 -6.11 2.24
C VAL A 89 -9.38 -5.58 1.65
N ARG A 90 -10.10 -4.77 2.43
CA ARG A 90 -11.30 -4.07 1.96
C ARG A 90 -10.93 -2.84 1.15
N THR A 91 -10.06 -2.02 1.72
CA THR A 91 -9.58 -0.79 1.08
C THR A 91 -8.27 -0.32 1.71
N VAL A 92 -7.58 0.54 0.99
CA VAL A 92 -6.38 1.26 1.40
C VAL A 92 -6.67 2.75 1.29
N GLY A 93 -6.31 3.53 2.31
CA GLY A 93 -6.53 4.96 2.32
C GLY A 93 -5.37 5.73 2.92
N VAL A 94 -5.42 7.04 2.76
CA VAL A 94 -4.46 7.96 3.36
C VAL A 94 -5.20 8.82 4.39
N GLU A 95 -4.64 8.91 5.60
CA GLU A 95 -5.15 9.81 6.64
C GLU A 95 -4.10 10.85 7.01
N ARG A 96 -4.56 12.09 7.18
CA ARG A 96 -3.77 13.22 7.66
C ARG A 96 -4.15 13.48 9.11
N GLY A 97 -3.30 13.01 10.02
CA GLY A 97 -3.53 13.12 11.45
C GLY A 97 -3.02 14.44 12.05
N PRO A 98 -3.41 14.76 13.30
CA PRO A 98 -2.93 15.94 14.01
C PRO A 98 -1.39 16.00 14.10
N GLY A 99 -0.83 17.22 14.03
CA GLY A 99 0.61 17.43 14.15
C GLY A 99 1.41 17.02 12.90
N GLY A 100 0.78 16.98 11.72
CA GLY A 100 1.45 16.67 10.46
C GLY A 100 1.75 15.19 10.26
N ARG A 101 0.99 14.31 10.94
CA ARG A 101 1.12 12.86 10.74
C ARG A 101 0.46 12.47 9.43
N GLU A 102 1.14 11.62 8.69
CA GLU A 102 0.63 11.05 7.45
C GLU A 102 0.62 9.53 7.62
N LEU A 103 -0.54 8.94 7.39
CA LEU A 103 -0.81 7.54 7.69
C LEU A 103 -1.33 6.85 6.44
N LEU A 104 -0.76 5.70 6.11
CA LEU A 104 -1.40 4.70 5.29
C LEU A 104 -2.33 3.88 6.18
N ARG A 105 -3.57 3.69 5.74
CA ARG A 105 -4.63 2.94 6.42
C ARG A 105 -5.00 1.74 5.57
N VAL A 106 -5.01 0.55 6.15
CA VAL A 106 -5.47 -0.68 5.50
C VAL A 106 -6.65 -1.20 6.31
N ASP A 107 -7.84 -1.16 5.70
CA ASP A 107 -9.07 -1.63 6.30
C ASP A 107 -9.34 -3.08 5.91
N PHE A 108 -9.88 -3.83 6.85
CA PHE A 108 -10.35 -5.19 6.63
C PHE A 108 -11.89 -5.22 6.55
N PRO A 109 -12.48 -6.30 6.01
CA PRO A 109 -13.91 -6.57 6.11
C PRO A 109 -14.42 -6.59 7.55
N ASP A 110 -15.70 -6.24 7.75
CA ASP A 110 -16.30 -6.14 9.10
C ASP A 110 -16.38 -7.49 9.84
N ASP A 111 -16.27 -8.61 9.12
CA ASP A 111 -16.22 -9.98 9.64
C ASP A 111 -14.79 -10.48 9.89
N ALA A 112 -13.77 -9.67 9.61
CA ALA A 112 -12.38 -10.01 9.88
C ALA A 112 -12.04 -9.79 11.37
N PRO A 113 -11.13 -10.60 11.96
CA PRO A 113 -10.70 -10.42 13.34
C PRO A 113 -9.82 -9.18 13.57
N ALA A 114 -9.26 -8.61 12.49
CA ALA A 114 -8.48 -7.39 12.53
C ALA A 114 -9.36 -6.23 12.04
N ALA A 115 -9.31 -5.08 12.72
CA ALA A 115 -10.09 -3.92 12.32
C ALA A 115 -9.34 -3.07 11.28
N THR A 116 -8.13 -2.61 11.64
CA THR A 116 -7.35 -1.70 10.78
C THR A 116 -5.86 -1.85 11.07
N LEU A 117 -5.05 -1.85 10.00
CA LEU A 117 -3.61 -1.67 10.08
C LEU A 117 -3.24 -0.26 9.64
N TRP A 118 -2.32 0.35 10.37
CA TRP A 118 -1.81 1.68 10.10
C TRP A 118 -0.30 1.63 9.90
N LEU A 119 0.17 2.23 8.81
CA LEU A 119 1.57 2.54 8.62
C LEU A 119 1.72 4.07 8.66
N ARG A 120 2.33 4.56 9.72
CA ARG A 120 2.71 5.97 9.83
C ARG A 120 3.93 6.22 8.96
N MET A 121 3.84 7.23 8.10
CA MET A 121 4.90 7.67 7.19
C MET A 121 5.62 8.91 7.70
N LYS A 122 4.92 9.84 8.37
CA LYS A 122 5.52 11.04 8.99
C LYS A 122 5.18 11.16 10.48
N PRO A 123 6.09 11.66 11.34
CA PRO A 123 7.48 12.07 11.02
C PRO A 123 8.47 10.89 10.90
N ASP A 124 8.10 9.74 11.46
CA ASP A 124 8.89 8.50 11.42
C ASP A 124 8.04 7.36 10.89
N VAL A 125 8.70 6.35 10.32
CA VAL A 125 8.07 5.11 9.85
C VAL A 125 7.72 4.22 11.04
N ALA A 126 6.43 3.91 11.21
CA ALA A 126 5.98 3.01 12.27
C ALA A 126 4.74 2.21 11.82
N VAL A 127 4.74 0.91 12.09
CA VAL A 127 3.57 0.06 11.88
C VAL A 127 2.81 -0.10 13.19
N VAL A 128 1.51 0.17 13.15
CA VAL A 128 0.59 -0.01 14.26
C VAL A 128 -0.55 -0.88 13.77
N TRP A 129 -0.79 -1.98 14.48
CA TRP A 129 -1.85 -2.91 14.13
C TRP A 129 -2.68 -3.23 15.36
N ALA A 130 -3.99 -3.11 15.25
CA ALA A 130 -4.94 -3.43 16.29
C ALA A 130 -5.87 -4.55 15.83
N TYR A 131 -6.12 -5.50 16.74
CA TYR A 131 -7.17 -6.50 16.60
C TYR A 131 -8.33 -6.09 17.49
N ASP A 132 -9.55 -6.29 17.01
CA ASP A 132 -10.70 -6.20 17.89
C ASP A 132 -10.70 -7.44 18.78
N ALA A 133 -10.71 -7.23 20.08
CA ALA A 133 -10.98 -8.30 21.02
C ALA A 133 -12.45 -8.68 20.86
N HIS A 134 -12.76 -9.64 19.97
CA HIS A 134 -14.08 -10.25 20.02
C HIS A 134 -14.25 -10.88 21.41
N PRO A 135 -15.33 -10.54 22.15
CA PRO A 135 -15.68 -11.31 23.33
C PRO A 135 -16.03 -12.71 22.84
N SER A 136 -15.21 -13.67 23.26
CA SER A 136 -15.48 -15.11 23.20
C SER A 136 -16.82 -15.46 23.85
#